data_AF-A0A5C5W4C4-F1
#
_entry.id   AF-A0A5C5W4C4-F1
#
_cell.length_a   1.000
_cell.length_b   1.000
_cell.length_c   1.000
_cell.angle_alpha   90.00
_cell.angle_beta   90.00
_cell.angle_gamma   90.00
#
_symmetry.space_group_name_H-M   'P 1'
#
loop_
_entity.id
_entity.type
_entity.pdbx_description
1 polymer ?
#
loop_
_entity_poly.entity_id
_entity_poly.type
_entity_poly.pdbx_seq_one_letter_code
_entity_poly.pdbx_strand_id
1 'polypeptide(L)'
;MSPALRALLHEVIDYAGLFPPASLDLDPAIRNYARYRGERDAWMLSRFICPAAKLALLERYRDELFSQKPPLRFSVLGRGGESASGFLENLSGDVDAIRAFYTAHGRYVRADAFEARLPGAPLRSRDGRSVSDLLRAAADTLGPIAAGGLACFYEPPPGCDAAALAYFADAIATFNRDYATTPAGFKLRTGGTEPGAIPACELVAAAIAACRDVRIPMKFTAGLHHPVRHGNAELGAKMHGFLNVFVAGVLAHVYNLEGTALTAVLSDEDAKAFQFTDDYLLYRTHAVTPEDVEAARRRFVISFGSCSFDEPREDLTALGLR
;
A
#
# COMPACT_ATOMS: atom_id res chain seq x y z
N MET A 1 22.89 -8.55 5.08
CA MET A 1 21.60 -8.47 4.35
C MET A 1 21.81 -8.86 2.90
N SER A 2 21.07 -9.87 2.43
CA SER A 2 21.18 -10.37 1.07
C SER A 2 20.49 -9.46 0.04
N PRO A 3 20.99 -9.41 -1.21
CA PRO A 3 20.34 -8.79 -2.37
C PRO A 3 18.84 -9.11 -2.51
N ALA A 4 18.45 -10.38 -2.37
CA ALA A 4 17.06 -10.81 -2.53
C ALA A 4 16.12 -10.15 -1.49
N LEU A 5 16.54 -10.10 -0.22
CA LEU A 5 15.75 -9.44 0.82
C LEU A 5 15.71 -7.92 0.61
N ARG A 6 16.84 -7.33 0.21
CA ARG A 6 16.90 -5.90 -0.07
C ARG A 6 15.96 -5.54 -1.22
N ALA A 7 15.94 -6.32 -2.30
CA ALA A 7 15.03 -6.13 -3.43
C ALA A 7 13.56 -6.22 -2.98
N LEU A 8 13.23 -7.18 -2.11
CA LEU A 8 11.86 -7.34 -1.60
C LEU A 8 11.43 -6.17 -0.72
N LEU A 9 12.31 -5.67 0.16
CA LEU A 9 11.92 -4.74 1.23
C LEU A 9 12.32 -3.28 0.98
N HIS A 10 13.01 -2.97 -0.13
CA HIS A 10 13.36 -1.59 -0.47
C HIS A 10 12.10 -0.72 -0.62
N GLU A 11 12.08 0.40 0.13
CA GLU A 11 10.96 1.35 0.22
C GLU A 11 9.57 0.68 0.33
N VAL A 12 9.49 -0.42 1.10
CA VAL A 12 8.25 -1.22 1.21
C VAL A 12 7.26 -0.66 2.22
N ILE A 13 7.73 0.10 3.23
CA ILE A 13 6.89 0.58 4.33
C ILE A 13 6.49 2.04 4.11
N ASP A 14 5.20 2.27 3.87
CA ASP A 14 4.62 3.59 4.07
C ASP A 14 4.23 3.75 5.54
N TYR A 15 4.89 4.67 6.24
CA TYR A 15 4.70 4.85 7.68
C TYR A 15 3.37 5.55 7.97
N ALA A 16 2.52 4.86 8.72
CA ALA A 16 1.13 5.19 9.01
C ALA A 16 0.89 5.40 10.51
N GLY A 17 1.84 6.02 11.22
CA GLY A 17 1.80 6.16 12.69
C GLY A 17 0.54 6.86 13.24
N LEU A 18 -0.15 7.65 12.41
CA LEU A 18 -1.42 8.32 12.73
C LEU A 18 -2.62 7.37 12.87
N PHE A 19 -2.48 6.12 12.44
CA PHE A 19 -3.58 5.18 12.32
C PHE A 19 -3.45 4.05 13.35
N PRO A 20 -4.57 3.38 13.72
CA PRO A 20 -4.54 2.27 14.65
C PRO A 20 -3.62 1.11 14.19
N PRO A 21 -3.05 0.35 15.13
CA PRO A 21 -3.19 0.52 16.59
C PRO A 21 -2.41 1.70 17.20
N ALA A 22 -1.30 2.15 16.59
CA ALA A 22 -0.44 3.18 17.20
C ALA A 22 -1.17 4.49 17.49
N SER A 23 -2.04 4.93 16.56
CA SER A 23 -2.93 6.09 16.73
C SER A 23 -2.23 7.35 17.27
N LEU A 24 -1.00 7.59 16.84
CA LEU A 24 -0.19 8.69 17.34
C LEU A 24 -0.78 10.03 16.90
N ASP A 25 -0.59 11.04 17.74
CA ASP A 25 -0.79 12.43 17.34
C ASP A 25 0.18 12.84 16.22
N LEU A 26 -0.14 13.94 15.53
CA LEU A 26 0.64 14.38 14.38
C LEU A 26 2.11 14.69 14.72
N ASP A 27 2.36 15.33 15.87
CA ASP A 27 3.71 15.69 16.32
C ASP A 27 4.62 14.46 16.50
N PRO A 28 4.28 13.47 17.36
CA PRO A 28 5.11 12.28 17.51
C PRO A 28 5.22 11.48 16.20
N ALA A 29 4.15 11.39 15.40
CA ALA A 29 4.19 10.65 14.14
C ALA A 29 5.17 11.24 13.11
N ILE A 30 5.12 12.56 12.86
CA ILE A 30 6.01 13.18 11.87
C ILE A 30 7.47 13.22 12.35
N ARG A 31 7.69 13.38 13.67
CA ARG A 31 9.02 13.33 14.28
C ARG A 31 9.63 11.94 14.19
N ASN A 32 8.83 10.90 14.43
CA ASN A 32 9.23 9.50 14.20
C ASN A 32 9.62 9.28 12.75
N TYR A 33 8.78 9.70 11.80
CA TYR A 33 9.10 9.60 10.37
C TYR A 33 10.43 10.30 10.03
N ALA A 34 10.63 11.55 10.49
CA ALA A 34 11.86 12.29 10.26
C ALA A 34 13.09 11.59 10.86
N ARG A 35 12.98 11.07 12.09
CA ARG A 35 14.04 10.28 12.74
C ARG A 35 14.38 9.02 11.94
N TYR A 36 13.38 8.21 11.58
CA TYR A 36 13.59 6.94 10.87
C TYR A 36 14.33 7.12 9.53
N ARG A 37 14.19 8.27 8.88
CA ARG A 37 14.92 8.59 7.63
C ARG A 37 16.43 8.74 7.82
N GLY A 38 16.88 9.03 9.03
CA GLY A 38 18.31 9.12 9.38
C GLY A 38 18.89 7.81 9.93
N GLU A 39 18.08 6.76 10.06
CA GLU A 39 18.52 5.50 10.66
C GLU A 39 19.09 4.53 9.63
N ARG A 40 19.82 3.53 10.12
CA ARG A 40 20.46 2.48 9.30
C ARG A 40 19.50 1.79 8.33
N ASP A 41 18.22 1.67 8.72
CA ASP A 41 17.19 0.96 7.98
C ASP A 41 16.27 1.85 7.12
N ALA A 42 16.60 3.13 6.97
CA ALA A 42 15.82 4.07 6.18
C ALA A 42 15.55 3.58 4.74
N TRP A 43 16.34 2.64 4.22
CA TRP A 43 16.13 2.00 2.91
C TRP A 43 14.83 1.18 2.80
N MET A 44 14.21 0.76 3.91
CA MET A 44 12.88 0.13 3.93
C MET A 44 11.74 1.15 3.97
N LEU A 45 12.04 2.37 4.43
CA LEU A 45 11.07 3.43 4.66
C LEU A 45 10.72 4.13 3.34
N SER A 46 9.44 4.26 3.06
CA SER A 46 8.92 4.94 1.88
C SER A 46 8.31 6.29 2.27
N ARG A 47 6.99 6.40 2.29
CA ARG A 47 6.28 7.67 2.48
C ARG A 47 5.69 7.78 3.88
N PHE A 48 5.41 8.99 4.33
CA PHE A 48 4.52 9.25 5.45
C PHE A 48 3.07 9.26 4.98
N ILE A 49 2.22 8.39 5.53
CA ILE A 49 0.78 8.43 5.24
C ILE A 49 0.14 9.56 6.05
N CYS A 50 -0.39 10.56 5.35
CA CYS A 50 -1.01 11.72 5.98
C CYS A 50 -2.41 11.97 5.38
N PRO A 51 -3.48 12.11 6.21
CA PRO A 51 -4.77 12.56 5.72
C PRO A 51 -4.67 13.93 5.04
N ALA A 52 -5.33 14.12 3.89
CA ALA A 52 -5.36 15.40 3.19
C ALA A 52 -5.80 16.55 4.11
N ALA A 53 -6.79 16.30 4.98
CA ALA A 53 -7.28 17.26 5.97
C ALA A 53 -6.26 17.69 7.04
N LYS A 54 -5.16 16.93 7.24
CA LYS A 54 -4.11 17.24 8.21
C LYS A 54 -2.89 17.93 7.58
N LEU A 55 -2.82 18.07 6.25
CA LEU A 55 -1.65 18.65 5.57
C LEU A 55 -1.32 20.07 6.03
N ALA A 56 -2.33 20.93 6.21
CA ALA A 56 -2.13 22.31 6.68
C ALA A 56 -1.49 22.39 8.08
N LEU A 57 -1.68 21.37 8.92
CA LEU A 57 -1.10 21.33 10.26
C LEU A 57 0.41 21.10 10.22
N LEU A 58 0.96 20.62 9.10
CA LEU A 58 2.38 20.33 8.96
C LEU A 58 3.25 21.59 8.81
N GLU A 59 2.66 22.76 8.51
CA GLU A 59 3.36 24.05 8.36
C GLU A 59 4.28 24.34 9.56
N ARG A 60 3.83 23.99 10.77
CA ARG A 60 4.58 24.22 12.02
C ARG A 60 5.91 23.47 12.10
N TYR A 61 6.11 22.41 11.29
CA TYR A 61 7.34 21.61 11.28
C TYR A 61 8.29 22.00 10.16
N ARG A 62 7.94 23.00 9.35
CA ARG A 62 8.68 23.36 8.13
C ARG A 62 10.16 23.63 8.41
N ASP A 63 10.44 24.54 9.32
CA ASP A 63 11.82 24.99 9.54
C ASP A 63 12.66 23.90 10.22
N GLU A 64 12.03 23.06 11.05
CA GLU A 64 12.68 22.00 11.81
C GLU A 64 12.92 20.72 10.99
N LEU A 65 11.90 20.22 10.29
CA LEU A 65 11.92 18.88 9.69
C LEU A 65 12.05 18.91 8.16
N PHE A 66 11.54 19.96 7.50
CA PHE A 66 11.42 19.96 6.02
C PHE A 66 12.72 20.39 5.35
N SER A 67 13.61 21.07 6.08
CA SER A 67 14.93 21.48 5.59
C SER A 67 15.87 20.30 5.31
N GLN A 68 15.57 19.12 5.85
CA GLN A 68 16.38 17.91 5.65
C GLN A 68 16.23 17.37 4.22
N LYS A 69 17.36 17.05 3.56
CA LYS A 69 17.38 16.38 2.25
C LYS A 69 17.49 14.85 2.41
N PRO A 70 16.88 14.05 1.50
CA PRO A 70 15.99 14.45 0.39
C PRO A 70 14.64 15.03 0.88
N PRO A 71 13.76 15.57 0.00
CA PRO A 71 12.43 16.03 0.41
C PRO A 71 11.63 14.96 1.17
N LEU A 72 10.77 15.38 2.10
CA LEU A 72 9.84 14.48 2.78
C LEU A 72 8.80 13.96 1.78
N ARG A 73 8.56 12.65 1.80
CA ARG A 73 7.67 11.98 0.85
C ARG A 73 6.37 11.61 1.53
N PHE A 74 5.24 11.91 0.91
CA PHE A 74 3.92 11.70 1.48
C PHE A 74 3.09 10.77 0.60
N SER A 75 2.32 9.90 1.26
CA SER A 75 1.14 9.28 0.68
C SER A 75 -0.08 9.96 1.30
N VAL A 76 -0.80 10.73 0.48
CA VAL A 76 -1.94 11.52 0.96
C VAL A 76 -3.19 10.66 0.96
N LEU A 77 -3.76 10.45 2.15
CA LEU A 77 -5.02 9.73 2.30
C LEU A 77 -6.19 10.70 2.12
N GLY A 78 -6.94 10.52 1.04
CA GLY A 78 -8.15 11.28 0.73
C GLY A 78 -9.32 10.93 1.65
N ARG A 79 -10.29 11.84 1.75
CA ARG A 79 -11.45 11.70 2.64
C ARG A 79 -12.43 10.60 2.21
N GLY A 80 -12.40 10.21 0.93
CA GLY A 80 -13.34 9.23 0.36
C GLY A 80 -14.76 9.79 0.23
N GLY A 81 -15.76 8.92 0.25
CA GLY A 81 -17.17 9.33 0.22
C GLY A 81 -18.13 8.14 0.17
N GLU A 82 -19.37 8.35 0.65
CA GLU A 82 -20.45 7.35 0.65
C GLU A 82 -21.11 7.16 -0.73
N SER A 83 -21.11 8.23 -1.54
CA SER A 83 -21.65 8.28 -2.89
C SER A 83 -20.59 8.77 -3.90
N ALA A 84 -20.84 8.59 -5.20
CA ALA A 84 -19.95 9.09 -6.25
C ALA A 84 -19.82 10.63 -6.21
N SER A 85 -20.93 11.35 -6.00
CA SER A 85 -20.91 12.81 -5.88
C SER A 85 -20.17 13.28 -4.63
N GLY A 86 -20.45 12.68 -3.47
CA GLY A 86 -19.77 13.03 -2.22
C GLY A 86 -18.28 12.71 -2.26
N PHE A 87 -17.89 11.62 -2.94
CA PHE A 87 -16.49 11.29 -3.19
C PHE A 87 -15.79 12.38 -4.02
N LEU A 88 -16.39 12.86 -5.11
CA LEU A 88 -15.80 13.88 -5.98
C LEU A 88 -15.75 15.27 -5.32
N GLU A 89 -16.75 15.62 -4.52
CA GLU A 89 -16.75 16.85 -3.71
C GLU A 89 -15.60 16.84 -2.70
N ASN A 90 -15.46 15.75 -1.94
CA ASN A 90 -14.36 15.56 -1.00
C ASN A 90 -13.00 15.55 -1.69
N LEU A 91 -12.89 14.90 -2.86
CA LEU A 91 -11.67 14.86 -3.66
C LEU A 91 -11.24 16.26 -4.11
N SER A 92 -12.19 17.12 -4.50
CA SER A 92 -11.88 18.51 -4.86
C SER A 92 -11.25 19.26 -3.68
N GLY A 93 -11.82 19.10 -2.48
CA GLY A 93 -11.23 19.66 -1.26
C GLY A 93 -9.92 19.01 -0.85
N ASP A 94 -9.65 17.76 -1.24
CA ASP A 94 -8.35 17.10 -1.01
C ASP A 94 -7.28 17.67 -1.96
N VAL A 95 -7.64 17.91 -3.23
CA VAL A 95 -6.77 18.54 -4.23
C VAL A 95 -6.38 19.95 -3.80
N ASP A 96 -7.34 20.75 -3.30
CA ASP A 96 -7.04 22.09 -2.79
C ASP A 96 -6.05 22.05 -1.60
N ALA A 97 -6.22 21.10 -0.69
CA ALA A 97 -5.29 20.92 0.42
C ALA A 97 -3.87 20.55 -0.07
N ILE A 98 -3.76 19.66 -1.06
CA ILE A 98 -2.46 19.27 -1.65
C ILE A 98 -1.82 20.45 -2.38
N ARG A 99 -2.59 21.24 -3.15
CA ARG A 99 -2.08 22.43 -3.83
C ARG A 99 -1.58 23.48 -2.86
N ALA A 100 -2.32 23.74 -1.78
CA ALA A 100 -1.89 24.64 -0.72
C ALA A 100 -0.59 24.15 -0.07
N PHE A 101 -0.51 22.86 0.24
CA PHE A 101 0.69 22.23 0.81
C PHE A 101 1.91 22.37 -0.10
N TYR A 102 1.76 22.14 -1.41
CA TYR A 102 2.84 22.35 -2.38
C TYR A 102 3.22 23.82 -2.54
N THR A 103 2.26 24.74 -2.50
CA THR A 103 2.53 26.18 -2.58
C THR A 103 3.37 26.64 -1.39
N ALA A 104 3.08 26.14 -0.19
CA ALA A 104 3.81 26.48 1.03
C ALA A 104 5.21 25.84 1.11
N HIS A 105 5.37 24.60 0.61
CA HIS A 105 6.52 23.77 0.94
C HIS A 105 7.24 23.11 -0.24
N GLY A 106 6.84 23.34 -1.50
CA GLY A 106 7.08 22.43 -2.63
C GLY A 106 8.51 21.95 -2.88
N ARG A 107 9.57 22.70 -2.53
CA ARG A 107 10.96 22.22 -2.67
C ARG A 107 11.40 21.23 -1.60
N TYR A 108 10.63 21.11 -0.53
CA TYR A 108 10.96 20.35 0.67
C TYR A 108 10.08 19.12 0.90
N VAL A 109 8.96 19.04 0.18
CA VAL A 109 7.98 17.97 0.31
C VAL A 109 7.57 17.44 -1.06
N ARG A 110 7.16 16.18 -1.11
CA ARG A 110 6.59 15.56 -2.31
C ARG A 110 5.42 14.67 -1.91
N ALA A 111 4.22 14.95 -2.43
CA ALA A 111 3.11 13.99 -2.40
C ALA A 111 3.28 13.03 -3.58
N ASP A 112 3.84 11.86 -3.28
CA ASP A 112 4.12 10.83 -4.29
C ASP A 112 2.92 9.95 -4.59
N ALA A 113 1.99 9.85 -3.64
CA ALA A 113 0.82 9.02 -3.78
C ALA A 113 -0.42 9.71 -3.24
N PHE A 114 -1.56 9.42 -3.86
CA PHE A 114 -2.90 9.72 -3.36
C PHE A 114 -3.65 8.40 -3.18
N GLU A 115 -4.27 8.22 -2.03
CA GLU A 115 -4.97 6.99 -1.68
C GLU A 115 -6.38 7.31 -1.19
N ALA A 116 -7.40 6.63 -1.70
CA ALA A 116 -8.77 6.84 -1.24
C ALA A 116 -9.61 5.57 -1.32
N ARG A 117 -10.57 5.42 -0.40
CA ARG A 117 -11.61 4.40 -0.51
C ARG A 117 -12.71 4.89 -1.45
N LEU A 118 -13.16 4.02 -2.35
CA LEU A 118 -14.30 4.32 -3.23
C LEU A 118 -15.64 4.00 -2.56
N PRO A 119 -16.71 4.74 -2.93
CA PRO A 119 -18.08 4.43 -2.51
C PRO A 119 -18.52 3.06 -3.00
N GLY A 120 -19.45 2.43 -2.28
CA GLY A 120 -19.89 1.05 -2.60
C GLY A 120 -20.89 0.94 -3.74
N ALA A 121 -21.66 1.99 -4.03
CA ALA A 121 -22.70 1.93 -5.06
C ALA A 121 -22.17 1.57 -6.48
N PRO A 122 -21.05 2.15 -6.97
CA PRO A 122 -20.45 1.74 -8.23
C PRO A 122 -20.09 0.25 -8.29
N LEU A 123 -19.52 -0.32 -7.22
CA LEU A 123 -19.15 -1.75 -7.22
C LEU A 123 -20.36 -2.69 -7.20
N ARG A 124 -21.47 -2.30 -6.57
CA ARG A 124 -22.69 -3.12 -6.49
C ARG A 124 -23.40 -3.29 -7.83
N SER A 125 -23.31 -2.29 -8.71
CA SER A 125 -23.98 -2.31 -10.01
C SER A 125 -23.39 -3.34 -10.99
N ARG A 126 -22.11 -3.73 -10.80
CA ARG A 126 -21.34 -4.65 -11.65
C ARG A 126 -21.43 -4.36 -13.16
N ASP A 127 -21.69 -3.11 -13.56
CA ASP A 127 -21.90 -2.71 -14.96
C ASP A 127 -20.62 -2.26 -15.70
N GLY A 128 -19.44 -2.46 -15.09
CA GLY A 128 -18.09 -2.18 -15.59
C GLY A 128 -17.74 -0.70 -15.69
N ARG A 129 -18.72 0.10 -16.12
CA ARG A 129 -18.59 1.51 -16.43
C ARG A 129 -18.65 2.39 -15.19
N SER A 130 -19.47 2.07 -14.20
CA SER A 130 -19.64 2.93 -13.02
C SER A 130 -18.35 3.19 -12.23
N VAL A 131 -17.48 2.19 -12.06
CA VAL A 131 -16.18 2.37 -11.40
C VAL A 131 -15.21 3.10 -12.33
N SER A 132 -15.09 2.69 -13.60
CA SER A 132 -14.19 3.34 -14.56
C SER A 132 -14.53 4.81 -14.81
N ASP A 133 -15.81 5.15 -14.88
CA ASP A 133 -16.30 6.53 -15.03
C ASP A 133 -16.03 7.37 -13.76
N LEU A 134 -16.17 6.77 -12.58
CA LEU A 134 -15.79 7.44 -11.33
C LEU A 134 -14.28 7.70 -11.28
N LEU A 135 -13.45 6.72 -11.70
CA LEU A 135 -12.00 6.89 -11.80
C LEU A 135 -11.62 7.95 -12.83
N ARG A 136 -12.34 8.05 -13.95
CA ARG A 136 -12.19 9.12 -14.94
C ARG A 136 -12.42 10.50 -14.33
N ALA A 137 -13.57 10.69 -13.67
CA ALA A 137 -13.88 11.95 -12.99
C ALA A 137 -12.87 12.28 -11.87
N ALA A 138 -12.39 11.26 -11.16
CA ALA A 138 -11.35 11.43 -10.15
C ALA A 138 -10.02 11.89 -10.77
N ALA A 139 -9.61 11.28 -11.88
CA ALA A 139 -8.39 11.63 -12.60
C ALA A 139 -8.43 13.06 -13.14
N ASP A 140 -9.59 13.50 -13.65
CA ASP A 140 -9.79 14.88 -14.10
C ASP A 140 -9.64 15.87 -12.96
N THR A 141 -10.20 15.53 -11.80
CA THR A 141 -10.09 16.35 -10.58
C THR A 141 -8.65 16.40 -10.07
N LEU A 142 -7.90 15.30 -10.17
CA LEU A 142 -6.49 15.19 -9.75
C LEU A 142 -5.50 15.78 -10.76
N GLY A 143 -5.91 15.98 -12.01
CA GLY A 143 -5.06 16.47 -13.11
C GLY A 143 -4.16 17.67 -12.74
N PRO A 144 -4.67 18.71 -12.06
CA PRO A 144 -3.87 19.88 -11.67
C PRO A 144 -2.67 19.57 -10.76
N ILE A 145 -2.68 18.46 -10.01
CA ILE A 145 -1.59 18.05 -9.11
C ILE A 145 -0.83 16.82 -9.59
N ALA A 146 -1.35 16.10 -10.59
CA ALA A 146 -0.79 14.83 -11.02
C ALA A 146 0.47 14.95 -11.89
N ALA A 147 0.72 16.13 -12.48
CA ALA A 147 1.90 16.40 -13.32
C ALA A 147 3.25 16.15 -12.61
N GLY A 148 3.27 16.05 -11.27
CA GLY A 148 4.44 15.69 -10.46
C GLY A 148 4.75 14.19 -10.34
N GLY A 149 4.01 13.33 -11.05
CA GLY A 149 4.15 11.86 -10.96
C GLY A 149 3.43 11.27 -9.75
N LEU A 150 2.22 11.75 -9.47
CA LEU A 150 1.36 11.27 -8.38
C LEU A 150 0.82 9.87 -8.71
N ALA A 151 1.11 8.87 -7.88
CA ALA A 151 0.53 7.54 -8.02
C ALA A 151 -0.79 7.43 -7.26
N CYS A 152 -1.87 7.03 -7.93
CA CYS A 152 -3.19 6.94 -7.30
C CYS A 152 -3.53 5.49 -6.95
N PHE A 153 -3.95 5.20 -5.71
CA PHE A 153 -4.40 3.87 -5.30
C PHE A 153 -5.78 3.91 -4.65
N TYR A 154 -6.66 3.02 -5.09
CA TYR A 154 -8.05 3.02 -4.64
C TYR A 154 -8.39 1.75 -3.85
N GLU A 155 -8.98 1.93 -2.66
CA GLU A 155 -9.45 0.85 -1.81
C GLU A 155 -10.92 0.54 -2.14
N PRO A 156 -11.30 -0.73 -2.42
CA PRO A 156 -12.70 -1.09 -2.54
C PRO A 156 -13.41 -0.93 -1.18
N PRO A 157 -14.74 -0.75 -1.16
CA PRO A 157 -15.53 -0.79 0.07
C PRO A 157 -15.34 -2.12 0.83
N PRO A 158 -15.53 -2.12 2.17
CA PRO A 158 -15.45 -3.34 2.96
C PRO A 158 -16.53 -4.35 2.52
N GLY A 159 -16.28 -5.64 2.80
CA GLY A 159 -17.24 -6.72 2.52
C GLY A 159 -17.30 -7.19 1.07
N CYS A 160 -16.34 -6.80 0.22
CA CYS A 160 -16.24 -7.35 -1.14
C CYS A 160 -15.85 -8.84 -1.13
N ASP A 161 -16.58 -9.65 -1.89
CA ASP A 161 -16.20 -11.02 -2.24
C ASP A 161 -15.14 -11.05 -3.36
N ALA A 162 -14.59 -12.23 -3.64
CA ALA A 162 -13.57 -12.40 -4.67
C ALA A 162 -14.02 -11.91 -6.06
N ALA A 163 -15.28 -12.11 -6.42
CA ALA A 163 -15.82 -11.65 -7.70
C ALA A 163 -15.92 -10.12 -7.77
N ALA A 164 -16.24 -9.45 -6.67
CA ALA A 164 -16.26 -8.00 -6.58
C ALA A 164 -14.84 -7.41 -6.64
N LEU A 165 -13.85 -8.06 -6.01
CA LEU A 165 -12.43 -7.64 -6.13
C LEU A 165 -11.91 -7.82 -7.56
N ALA A 166 -12.25 -8.93 -8.23
CA ALA A 166 -11.89 -9.15 -9.62
C ALA A 166 -12.53 -8.12 -10.56
N TYR A 167 -13.82 -7.84 -10.38
CA TYR A 167 -14.52 -6.76 -11.08
C TYR A 167 -13.85 -5.40 -10.86
N PHE A 168 -13.45 -5.10 -9.62
CA PHE A 168 -12.80 -3.84 -9.29
C PHE A 168 -11.43 -3.71 -9.98
N ALA A 169 -10.65 -4.79 -10.02
CA ALA A 169 -9.38 -4.82 -10.75
C ALA A 169 -9.58 -4.59 -12.25
N ASP A 170 -10.55 -5.26 -12.88
CA ASP A 170 -10.87 -5.08 -14.30
C ASP A 170 -11.31 -3.65 -14.63
N ALA A 171 -12.10 -3.03 -13.76
CA ALA A 171 -12.51 -1.65 -13.93
C ALA A 171 -11.32 -0.67 -13.85
N ILE A 172 -10.37 -0.89 -12.93
CA ILE A 172 -9.11 -0.11 -12.87
C ILE A 172 -8.30 -0.32 -14.15
N ALA A 173 -8.15 -1.56 -14.62
CA ALA A 173 -7.39 -1.86 -15.83
C ALA A 173 -8.02 -1.21 -17.08
N THR A 174 -9.34 -1.23 -17.17
CA THR A 174 -10.11 -0.56 -18.22
C THR A 174 -9.89 0.95 -18.19
N PHE A 175 -9.99 1.59 -17.01
CA PHE A 175 -9.64 3.01 -16.85
C PHE A 175 -8.19 3.31 -17.26
N ASN A 176 -7.24 2.46 -16.85
CA ASN A 176 -5.81 2.65 -17.15
C ASN A 176 -5.50 2.55 -18.65
N ARG A 177 -6.17 1.63 -19.35
CA ARG A 177 -6.00 1.43 -20.80
C ARG A 177 -6.65 2.56 -21.60
N ASP A 178 -7.86 2.95 -21.23
CA ASP A 178 -8.71 3.79 -22.08
C ASP A 178 -8.56 5.29 -21.79
N TYR A 179 -8.04 5.68 -20.61
CA TYR A 179 -8.02 7.07 -20.19
C TYR A 179 -6.73 7.56 -19.53
N ALA A 180 -6.14 6.74 -18.65
CA ALA A 180 -5.29 7.26 -17.57
C ALA A 180 -4.16 8.20 -18.00
N THR A 181 -4.36 9.49 -17.75
CA THR A 181 -3.28 10.48 -17.63
C THR A 181 -2.45 10.23 -16.37
N THR A 182 -3.07 9.62 -15.35
CA THR A 182 -2.48 9.21 -14.08
C THR A 182 -2.95 7.79 -13.76
N PRO A 183 -2.11 6.76 -13.99
CA PRO A 183 -2.51 5.37 -13.75
C PRO A 183 -2.97 5.13 -12.31
N ALA A 184 -4.07 4.41 -12.17
CA ALA A 184 -4.62 3.96 -10.90
C ALA A 184 -4.09 2.56 -10.54
N GLY A 185 -3.91 2.34 -9.24
CA GLY A 185 -3.59 1.06 -8.64
C GLY A 185 -4.67 0.60 -7.66
N PHE A 186 -4.58 -0.67 -7.30
CA PHE A 186 -5.45 -1.30 -6.33
C PHE A 186 -4.87 -1.13 -4.92
N LYS A 187 -5.69 -0.78 -3.93
CA LYS A 187 -5.30 -0.82 -2.52
C LYS A 187 -6.10 -1.88 -1.77
N LEU A 188 -5.44 -2.93 -1.29
CA LEU A 188 -6.08 -4.00 -0.55
C LEU A 188 -5.86 -3.82 0.96
N ARG A 189 -6.95 -3.82 1.73
CA ARG A 189 -6.87 -3.94 3.19
C ARG A 189 -6.61 -5.39 3.59
N THR A 190 -5.62 -5.60 4.44
CA THR A 190 -5.19 -6.92 4.93
C THR A 190 -5.41 -7.09 6.43
N GLY A 191 -5.96 -6.09 7.13
CA GLY A 191 -6.25 -6.20 8.55
C GLY A 191 -7.01 -5.01 9.12
N GLY A 192 -7.22 -5.06 10.43
CA GLY A 192 -7.85 -4.03 11.23
C GLY A 192 -7.86 -4.41 12.71
N THR A 193 -8.58 -3.64 13.51
CA THR A 193 -8.67 -3.81 14.98
C THR A 193 -9.76 -4.81 15.40
N GLU A 194 -10.40 -5.48 14.44
CA GLU A 194 -11.48 -6.43 14.66
C GLU A 194 -11.26 -7.66 13.79
N PRO A 195 -11.66 -8.87 14.22
CA PRO A 195 -11.47 -10.10 13.45
C PRO A 195 -12.04 -10.05 12.04
N GLY A 196 -13.22 -9.46 11.88
CA GLY A 196 -13.89 -9.33 10.58
C GLY A 196 -13.18 -8.41 9.58
N ALA A 197 -12.22 -7.61 10.04
CA ALA A 197 -11.40 -6.75 9.18
C ALA A 197 -10.17 -7.46 8.60
N ILE A 198 -9.90 -8.70 9.00
CA ILE A 198 -8.79 -9.51 8.50
C ILE A 198 -9.34 -10.43 7.40
N PRO A 199 -9.08 -10.16 6.10
CA PRO A 199 -9.57 -11.00 5.02
C PRO A 199 -8.94 -12.40 5.10
N ALA A 200 -9.68 -13.42 4.67
CA ALA A 200 -9.15 -14.77 4.53
C ALA A 200 -8.01 -14.83 3.50
N CYS A 201 -7.09 -15.80 3.63
CA CYS A 201 -5.95 -15.95 2.73
C CYS A 201 -6.40 -16.15 1.28
N GLU A 202 -7.51 -16.87 1.07
CA GLU A 202 -8.12 -17.13 -0.22
C GLU A 202 -8.60 -15.83 -0.89
N LEU A 203 -9.16 -14.89 -0.10
CA LEU A 203 -9.61 -13.60 -0.61
C LEU A 203 -8.42 -12.71 -1.00
N VAL A 204 -7.34 -12.73 -0.20
CA VAL A 204 -6.09 -12.03 -0.54
C VAL A 204 -5.45 -12.64 -1.79
N ALA A 205 -5.41 -13.97 -1.90
CA ALA A 205 -4.89 -14.67 -3.08
C ALA A 205 -5.69 -14.31 -4.34
N ALA A 206 -7.02 -14.30 -4.25
CA ALA A 206 -7.91 -13.93 -5.34
C ALA A 206 -7.69 -12.47 -5.79
N ALA A 207 -7.49 -11.54 -4.85
CA ALA A 207 -7.20 -10.14 -5.18
C ALA A 207 -5.84 -9.97 -5.88
N ILE A 208 -4.81 -10.65 -5.39
CA ILE A 208 -3.47 -10.67 -6.00
C ILE A 208 -3.57 -11.24 -7.43
N ALA A 209 -4.19 -12.41 -7.58
CA ALA A 209 -4.38 -13.05 -8.89
C ALA A 209 -5.13 -12.12 -9.87
N ALA A 210 -6.26 -11.56 -9.44
CA ALA A 210 -7.07 -10.67 -10.27
C ALA A 210 -6.26 -9.45 -10.78
N CYS A 211 -5.50 -8.78 -9.91
CA CYS A 211 -4.70 -7.62 -10.32
C CYS A 211 -3.52 -8.01 -11.22
N ARG A 212 -2.93 -9.17 -10.99
CA ARG A 212 -1.85 -9.74 -11.82
C ARG A 212 -2.33 -10.05 -13.23
N ASP A 213 -3.51 -10.65 -13.35
CA ASP A 213 -4.12 -11.02 -14.64
C ASP A 213 -4.38 -9.79 -15.51
N VAL A 214 -4.82 -8.68 -14.90
CA VAL A 214 -5.09 -7.41 -15.59
C VAL A 214 -3.94 -6.40 -15.53
N ARG A 215 -2.79 -6.79 -14.99
CA ARG A 215 -1.52 -6.03 -14.93
C ARG A 215 -1.62 -4.65 -14.29
N ILE A 216 -2.35 -4.52 -13.18
CA ILE A 216 -2.41 -3.28 -12.40
C ILE A 216 -1.55 -3.38 -11.13
N PRO A 217 -0.92 -2.28 -10.67
CA PRO A 217 -0.17 -2.28 -9.43
C PRO A 217 -1.10 -2.36 -8.22
N MET A 218 -0.59 -2.94 -7.14
CA MET A 218 -1.26 -3.10 -5.86
C MET A 218 -0.43 -2.52 -4.72
N LYS A 219 -1.12 -1.98 -3.72
CA LYS A 219 -0.59 -1.70 -2.38
C LYS A 219 -1.45 -2.37 -1.33
N PHE A 220 -0.86 -2.61 -0.17
CA PHE A 220 -1.55 -3.22 0.96
C PHE A 220 -1.67 -2.23 2.12
N THR A 221 -2.62 -2.46 3.01
CA THR A 221 -2.79 -1.60 4.20
C THR A 221 -3.30 -2.39 5.37
N ALA A 222 -2.85 -1.99 6.56
CA ALA A 222 -3.26 -2.50 7.86
C ALA A 222 -2.87 -3.97 8.14
N GLY A 223 -2.39 -4.22 9.35
CA GLY A 223 -2.16 -5.57 9.89
C GLY A 223 -0.85 -6.24 9.47
N LEU A 224 -0.01 -5.62 8.64
CA LEU A 224 1.23 -6.20 8.13
C LEU A 224 2.46 -5.81 8.98
N HIS A 225 2.42 -6.10 10.28
CA HIS A 225 3.48 -5.67 11.21
C HIS A 225 4.58 -6.72 11.38
N HIS A 226 4.20 -7.99 11.30
CA HIS A 226 5.09 -9.12 11.51
C HIS A 226 5.42 -9.80 10.16
N PRO A 227 6.62 -10.39 10.01
CA PRO A 227 7.10 -10.93 8.74
C PRO A 227 6.29 -12.12 8.28
N VAL A 228 5.92 -13.02 9.20
CA VAL A 228 5.26 -14.29 8.89
C VAL A 228 3.87 -14.31 9.52
N ARG A 229 2.94 -15.02 8.88
CA ARG A 229 1.58 -15.23 9.36
C ARG A 229 1.62 -15.85 10.76
N HIS A 230 0.80 -15.32 11.67
CA HIS A 230 0.84 -15.67 13.09
C HIS A 230 -0.55 -15.50 13.72
N GLY A 231 -0.73 -16.14 14.89
CA GLY A 231 -1.90 -15.90 15.73
C GLY A 231 -1.78 -14.60 16.51
N ASN A 232 -2.85 -13.82 16.57
CA ASN A 232 -2.98 -12.68 17.47
C ASN A 232 -4.03 -13.02 18.54
N ALA A 233 -3.57 -13.19 19.78
CA ALA A 233 -4.42 -13.63 20.88
C ALA A 233 -5.45 -12.56 21.30
N GLU A 234 -5.10 -11.28 21.22
CA GLU A 234 -5.99 -10.17 21.60
C GLU A 234 -7.17 -10.04 20.64
N LEU A 235 -6.92 -10.21 19.34
CA LEU A 235 -7.96 -10.23 18.32
C LEU A 235 -8.66 -11.59 18.24
N GLY A 236 -8.03 -12.67 18.72
CA GLY A 236 -8.56 -14.03 18.53
C GLY A 236 -8.59 -14.43 17.05
N ALA A 237 -7.67 -13.91 16.24
CA ALA A 237 -7.61 -14.12 14.80
C ALA A 237 -6.16 -14.34 14.33
N LYS A 238 -5.99 -14.89 13.12
CA LYS A 238 -4.66 -15.03 12.49
C LYS A 238 -4.40 -13.84 11.58
N MET A 239 -3.28 -13.15 11.80
CA MET A 239 -2.85 -11.97 11.06
C MET A 239 -1.90 -12.34 9.92
N HIS A 240 -2.00 -11.65 8.80
CA HIS A 240 -1.09 -11.85 7.65
C HIS A 240 0.33 -11.38 7.97
N GLY A 241 1.32 -12.09 7.43
CA GLY A 241 2.72 -11.66 7.45
C GLY A 241 3.08 -10.83 6.21
N PHE A 242 3.90 -9.80 6.35
CA PHE A 242 4.32 -9.02 5.18
C PHE A 242 5.22 -9.83 4.23
N LEU A 243 6.05 -10.76 4.71
CA LEU A 243 6.79 -11.65 3.82
C LEU A 243 5.82 -12.57 3.06
N ASN A 244 4.81 -13.14 3.73
CA ASN A 244 3.79 -13.94 3.05
C ASN A 244 3.15 -13.18 1.88
N VAL A 245 2.68 -11.96 2.13
CA VAL A 245 1.98 -11.14 1.12
C VAL A 245 2.88 -10.73 -0.04
N PHE A 246 4.09 -10.23 0.25
CA PHE A 246 4.98 -9.76 -0.82
C PHE A 246 5.61 -10.91 -1.59
N VAL A 247 5.98 -12.02 -0.94
CA VAL A 247 6.46 -13.22 -1.63
C VAL A 247 5.36 -13.82 -2.49
N ALA A 248 4.13 -13.92 -1.98
CA ALA A 248 2.97 -14.34 -2.78
C ALA A 248 2.81 -13.46 -4.03
N GLY A 249 2.89 -12.13 -3.88
CA GLY A 249 2.84 -11.19 -5.01
C GLY A 249 3.95 -11.40 -6.04
N VAL A 250 5.19 -11.62 -5.59
CA VAL A 250 6.33 -11.90 -6.49
C VAL A 250 6.12 -13.22 -7.23
N LEU A 251 5.77 -14.30 -6.54
CA LEU A 251 5.55 -15.61 -7.17
C LEU A 251 4.33 -15.59 -8.10
N ALA A 252 3.27 -14.86 -7.75
CA ALA A 252 2.14 -14.63 -8.63
C ALA A 252 2.56 -13.90 -9.92
N HIS A 253 3.48 -12.95 -9.83
CA HIS A 253 4.00 -12.19 -10.98
C HIS A 253 4.93 -13.03 -11.87
N VAL A 254 5.85 -13.78 -11.28
CA VAL A 254 6.91 -14.50 -12.01
C VAL A 254 6.42 -15.83 -12.56
N TYR A 255 5.66 -16.59 -11.78
CA TYR A 255 5.23 -17.95 -12.12
C TYR A 255 3.75 -18.08 -12.48
N ASN A 256 3.02 -16.96 -12.51
CA ASN A 256 1.56 -16.99 -12.60
C ASN A 256 0.92 -17.85 -11.49
N LEU A 257 1.52 -17.88 -10.29
CA LEU A 257 1.04 -18.66 -9.16
C LEU A 257 -0.35 -18.19 -8.72
N GLU A 258 -1.29 -19.11 -8.52
CA GLU A 258 -2.69 -18.78 -8.20
C GLU A 258 -3.39 -19.87 -7.36
N GLY A 259 -4.65 -19.63 -7.02
CA GLY A 259 -5.51 -20.59 -6.32
C GLY A 259 -4.89 -21.11 -5.02
N THR A 260 -4.95 -22.42 -4.81
CA THR A 260 -4.47 -23.08 -3.59
C THR A 260 -2.96 -22.91 -3.38
N ALA A 261 -2.17 -22.83 -4.46
CA ALA A 261 -0.72 -22.66 -4.36
C ALA A 261 -0.37 -21.26 -3.85
N LEU A 262 -1.07 -20.23 -4.32
CA LEU A 262 -0.88 -18.85 -3.83
C LEU A 262 -1.41 -18.69 -2.40
N THR A 263 -2.57 -19.29 -2.09
CA THR A 263 -3.10 -19.35 -0.71
C THR A 263 -2.12 -20.03 0.23
N ALA A 264 -1.42 -21.09 -0.21
CA ALA A 264 -0.42 -21.77 0.61
C ALA A 264 0.70 -20.81 1.06
N VAL A 265 1.24 -19.99 0.14
CA VAL A 265 2.24 -18.94 0.47
C VAL A 265 1.69 -17.98 1.52
N LEU A 266 0.46 -17.50 1.32
CA LEU A 266 -0.19 -16.55 2.23
C LEU A 266 -0.43 -17.16 3.62
N SER A 267 -0.77 -18.45 3.66
CA SER A 267 -1.14 -19.17 4.88
C SER A 267 0.04 -19.72 5.67
N ASP A 268 1.26 -19.74 5.10
CA ASP A 268 2.44 -20.38 5.70
C ASP A 268 2.88 -19.67 6.99
N GLU A 269 3.05 -20.45 8.05
CA GLU A 269 3.45 -19.97 9.38
C GLU A 269 4.92 -20.32 9.70
N ASP A 270 5.58 -21.10 8.82
CA ASP A 270 6.98 -21.46 8.99
C ASP A 270 7.90 -20.40 8.38
N ALA A 271 8.56 -19.61 9.22
CA ALA A 271 9.54 -18.63 8.79
C ALA A 271 10.68 -19.23 7.96
N LYS A 272 11.04 -20.51 8.17
CA LYS A 272 12.09 -21.20 7.41
C LYS A 272 11.69 -21.51 5.97
N ALA A 273 10.40 -21.41 5.64
CA ALA A 273 9.91 -21.53 4.28
C ALA A 273 10.34 -20.34 3.40
N PHE A 274 10.68 -19.20 4.00
CA PHE A 274 11.09 -17.96 3.34
C PHE A 274 12.61 -17.76 3.50
N GLN A 275 13.37 -18.02 2.45
CA GLN A 275 14.83 -17.93 2.47
C GLN A 275 15.31 -16.86 1.49
N PHE A 276 16.30 -16.09 1.91
CA PHE A 276 16.85 -14.97 1.14
C PHE A 276 18.36 -15.12 1.05
N THR A 277 18.87 -15.51 -0.11
CA THR A 277 20.30 -15.63 -0.40
C THR A 277 20.75 -14.49 -1.31
N ASP A 278 22.04 -14.47 -1.64
CA ASP A 278 22.58 -13.49 -2.57
C ASP A 278 22.03 -13.68 -3.99
N ASP A 279 21.71 -14.93 -4.35
CA ASP A 279 21.28 -15.30 -5.70
C ASP A 279 19.75 -15.45 -5.83
N TYR A 280 19.03 -15.72 -4.74
CA TYR A 280 17.61 -16.07 -4.80
C TYR A 280 16.80 -15.63 -3.57
N LEU A 281 15.56 -15.24 -3.83
CA LEU A 281 14.46 -15.42 -2.89
C LEU A 281 13.89 -16.83 -3.15
N LEU A 282 13.97 -17.70 -2.15
CA LEU A 282 13.44 -19.05 -2.19
C LEU A 282 12.23 -19.17 -1.26
N TYR A 283 11.09 -19.54 -1.84
CA TYR A 283 9.95 -20.03 -1.09
C TYR A 283 9.75 -21.51 -1.39
N ARG A 284 10.06 -22.38 -0.43
CA ARG A 284 10.03 -23.84 -0.58
C ARG A 284 10.80 -24.29 -1.83
N THR A 285 10.10 -24.60 -2.93
CA THR A 285 10.69 -25.05 -4.20
C THR A 285 10.74 -23.96 -5.29
N HIS A 286 10.18 -22.78 -5.03
CA HIS A 286 10.10 -21.68 -5.99
C HIS A 286 11.24 -20.69 -5.72
N ALA A 287 12.14 -20.50 -6.69
CA ALA A 287 13.33 -19.68 -6.56
C ALA A 287 13.33 -18.55 -7.60
N VAL A 288 13.26 -17.30 -7.15
CA VAL A 288 13.27 -16.12 -8.03
C VAL A 288 14.51 -15.28 -7.77
N THR A 289 15.06 -14.67 -8.81
CA THR A 289 16.27 -13.84 -8.71
C THR A 289 15.96 -12.49 -8.04
N PRO A 290 16.95 -11.80 -7.44
CA PRO A 290 16.78 -10.43 -6.97
C PRO A 290 16.21 -9.48 -8.04
N GLU A 291 16.59 -9.66 -9.30
CA GLU A 291 16.09 -8.88 -10.44
C GLU A 291 14.60 -9.13 -10.69
N ASP A 292 14.14 -10.38 -10.61
CA ASP A 292 12.73 -10.74 -10.70
C ASP A 292 11.92 -10.12 -9.55
N VAL A 293 12.47 -10.16 -8.33
CA VAL A 293 11.87 -9.55 -7.14
C VAL A 293 11.73 -8.04 -7.34
N GLU A 294 12.79 -7.36 -7.78
CA GLU A 294 12.77 -5.92 -8.04
C GLU A 294 11.76 -5.57 -9.15
N ALA A 295 11.69 -6.35 -10.22
CA ALA A 295 10.73 -6.15 -11.29
C ALA A 295 9.28 -6.27 -10.79
N ALA A 296 8.97 -7.30 -10.00
CA ALA A 296 7.66 -7.50 -9.39
C ALA A 296 7.32 -6.38 -8.38
N ARG A 297 8.29 -5.96 -7.56
CA ARG A 297 8.13 -4.87 -6.58
C ARG A 297 7.89 -3.51 -7.24
N ARG A 298 8.56 -3.24 -8.36
CA ARG A 298 8.41 -1.97 -9.08
C ARG A 298 7.09 -1.86 -9.83
N ARG A 299 6.55 -2.97 -10.33
CA ARG A 299 5.42 -2.98 -11.28
C ARG A 299 4.12 -3.48 -10.68
N PHE A 300 4.18 -4.34 -9.67
CA PHE A 300 3.03 -5.08 -9.22
C PHE A 300 2.75 -4.88 -7.73
N VAL A 301 3.56 -5.42 -6.81
CA VAL A 301 3.33 -5.23 -5.37
C VAL A 301 4.21 -4.08 -4.86
N ILE A 302 3.64 -2.90 -4.58
CA ILE A 302 4.39 -1.63 -4.49
C ILE A 302 4.84 -1.26 -3.07
N SER A 303 3.96 -1.32 -2.07
CA SER A 303 4.29 -1.06 -0.67
C SER A 303 3.09 -1.36 0.23
N PHE A 304 3.28 -1.28 1.55
CA PHE A 304 2.20 -1.39 2.52
C PHE A 304 2.23 -0.30 3.58
N GLY A 305 1.05 0.06 4.08
CA GLY A 305 0.91 0.94 5.23
C GLY A 305 1.13 0.19 6.56
N SER A 306 2.04 0.69 7.40
CA SER A 306 2.28 0.18 8.76
C SER A 306 2.32 1.31 9.77
N CYS A 307 1.61 1.17 10.90
CA CYS A 307 1.65 2.19 11.95
C CYS A 307 2.92 2.12 12.81
N SER A 308 3.72 1.06 12.65
CA SER A 308 5.02 0.89 13.27
C SER A 308 6.11 0.70 12.21
N PHE A 309 7.23 1.40 12.36
CA PHE A 309 8.44 1.11 11.60
C PHE A 309 9.41 0.23 12.40
N ASP A 310 9.29 0.21 13.73
CA ASP A 310 10.15 -0.57 14.63
C ASP A 310 9.80 -2.06 14.58
N GLU A 311 8.52 -2.43 14.72
CA GLU A 311 8.07 -3.83 14.80
C GLU A 311 8.52 -4.68 13.59
N PRO A 312 8.32 -4.26 12.32
CA PRO A 312 8.79 -5.06 11.19
C PRO A 312 10.30 -5.32 11.20
N ARG A 313 11.10 -4.36 11.69
CA ARG A 313 12.57 -4.46 11.70
C ARG A 313 13.07 -5.32 12.85
N GLU A 314 12.45 -5.19 14.02
CA GLU A 314 12.76 -5.98 15.20
C GLU A 314 12.49 -7.46 14.92
N ASP A 315 11.36 -7.77 14.30
CA ASP A 315 11.01 -9.14 13.94
C ASP A 315 11.91 -9.72 12.84
N LEU A 316 12.29 -8.93 11.84
CA LEU A 316 13.29 -9.37 10.85
C LEU A 316 14.64 -9.66 11.51
N THR A 317 15.02 -8.87 12.52
CA THR A 317 16.23 -9.12 13.33
C THR A 317 16.10 -10.43 14.11
N ALA A 318 14.95 -10.68 14.74
CA ALA A 318 14.68 -11.90 15.48
C ALA A 318 14.70 -13.15 14.58
N LEU A 319 14.35 -13.02 13.31
CA LEU A 319 14.47 -14.08 12.29
C LEU A 319 15.88 -14.22 11.69
N GLY A 320 16.84 -13.38 12.07
CA GLY A 320 18.19 -13.38 11.50
C GLY A 320 18.27 -12.88 10.05
N LEU A 321 17.26 -12.13 9.59
CA LEU A 321 17.17 -11.63 8.22
C LEU A 321 17.77 -10.22 8.04
N ARG A 322 18.26 -9.58 9.09
CA ARG A 322 18.76 -8.20 9.05
C ARG A 322 20.24 -8.07 9.39
#